data_AF-A0A357BUH8-F1
#
_entry.id   AF-A0A357BUH8-F1
#
_cell.length_a   1.000
_cell.length_b   1.000
_cell.length_c   1.000
_cell.angle_alpha   90.00
_cell.angle_beta   90.00
_cell.angle_gamma   90.00
#
_symmetry.space_group_name_H-M   'P 1'
#
loop_
_entity.id
_entity.type
_entity.pdbx_description
1 polymer ?
#
loop_
_entity_poly.entity_id
_entity_poly.type
_entity_poly.pdbx_seq_one_letter_code
_entity_poly.pdbx_strand_id
1 'polypeptide(L)'
;LKRYAIIRIAHLLGGNENDVKVGTFVGYNHELGVQDSGFQKNLDLLAQVFSRIVGYAEDMGVTVLYENCPMEGWMPATTPTTYNNLPATLAARKLMYTLIPSMAHGETYDPSHDAWQGVNPSEVLMASDMGRVHRIHIKGTRNLNNNARLHWGSLYPMQAVDPKLAERAGVPTCQHEWDRHHYEPMMPGFGGSDSIDWRAFTMTARELGYAGPLVMENEATNSKGTGNMGATMQGFKAGVFCLAPMVWTLGNDGYQFSGQQRPLADAATKDVPLVTMKNLGA
;
A
#
# COMPACT_ATOMS: atom_id res chain seq x y z
N LEU A 1 -13.60 -13.52 -13.34
CA LEU A 1 -12.68 -14.66 -13.54
C LEU A 1 -11.31 -14.46 -12.87
N LYS A 2 -10.63 -13.31 -13.04
CA LYS A 2 -9.21 -13.17 -12.62
C LYS A 2 -8.91 -13.18 -11.11
N ARG A 3 -9.75 -12.60 -10.23
CA ARG A 3 -9.41 -12.43 -8.80
C ARG A 3 -9.41 -13.74 -7.98
N TYR A 4 -10.31 -14.67 -8.28
CA TYR A 4 -10.43 -15.94 -7.53
C TYR A 4 -9.37 -16.97 -7.89
N ALA A 5 -8.85 -16.89 -9.11
CA ALA A 5 -7.72 -17.71 -9.52
C ALA A 5 -6.51 -17.47 -8.59
N ILE A 6 -6.31 -16.23 -8.12
CA ILE A 6 -5.19 -15.87 -7.26
C ILE A 6 -5.37 -16.42 -5.84
N ILE A 7 -6.58 -16.34 -5.26
CA ILE A 7 -6.88 -16.95 -3.95
C ILE A 7 -6.66 -18.47 -4.02
N ARG A 8 -7.15 -19.11 -5.08
CA ARG A 8 -6.92 -20.55 -5.30
C ARG A 8 -5.43 -20.86 -5.45
N ILE A 9 -4.66 -20.07 -6.20
CA ILE A 9 -3.21 -20.26 -6.32
C ILE A 9 -2.53 -20.14 -4.95
N ALA A 10 -2.88 -19.12 -4.16
CA ALA A 10 -2.34 -18.96 -2.82
C ALA A 10 -2.65 -20.16 -1.92
N HIS A 11 -3.87 -20.68 -1.97
CA HIS A 11 -4.26 -21.91 -1.27
C HIS A 11 -3.43 -23.12 -1.69
N LEU A 12 -3.27 -23.34 -3.00
CA LEU A 12 -2.45 -24.44 -3.53
C LEU A 12 -0.97 -24.32 -3.15
N LEU A 13 -0.49 -23.11 -2.88
CA LEU A 13 0.86 -22.85 -2.35
C LEU A 13 0.95 -22.99 -0.81
N GLY A 14 -0.09 -23.50 -0.15
CA GLY A 14 -0.16 -23.72 1.30
C GLY A 14 -0.71 -22.53 2.10
N GLY A 15 -1.25 -21.51 1.41
CA GLY A 15 -2.01 -20.41 2.01
C GLY A 15 -1.33 -19.80 3.24
N ASN A 16 -2.13 -19.62 4.30
CA ASN A 16 -1.68 -19.01 5.55
C ASN A 16 -0.61 -19.85 6.28
N GLU A 17 -0.59 -21.17 6.13
CA GLU A 17 0.43 -22.02 6.77
C GLU A 17 1.83 -21.71 6.22
N ASN A 18 1.91 -21.45 4.91
CA ASN A 18 3.12 -21.04 4.21
C ASN A 18 3.34 -19.52 4.18
N ASP A 19 2.50 -18.75 4.88
CA ASP A 19 2.50 -17.29 4.85
C ASP A 19 2.39 -16.71 3.42
N VAL A 20 1.64 -17.41 2.55
CA VAL A 20 1.29 -16.95 1.21
C VAL A 20 0.02 -16.11 1.31
N LYS A 21 0.13 -14.85 0.86
CA LYS A 21 -0.92 -13.83 0.98
C LYS A 21 -1.32 -13.30 -0.39
N VAL A 22 -2.52 -12.75 -0.51
CA VAL A 22 -3.02 -12.15 -1.76
C VAL A 22 -3.13 -10.64 -1.60
N GLY A 23 -2.24 -9.89 -2.23
CA GLY A 23 -2.33 -8.43 -2.29
C GLY A 23 -3.37 -7.94 -3.32
N THR A 24 -4.08 -6.85 -3.02
CA THR A 24 -4.99 -6.18 -3.95
C THR A 24 -5.20 -4.71 -3.56
N PHE A 25 -5.77 -3.93 -4.48
CA PHE A 25 -6.49 -2.70 -4.14
C PHE A 25 -8.00 -2.97 -4.09
N VAL A 26 -8.71 -2.18 -3.28
CA VAL A 26 -10.17 -2.23 -3.17
C VAL A 26 -10.82 -1.42 -4.29
N GLY A 27 -10.24 -0.25 -4.59
CA GLY A 27 -10.82 0.75 -5.46
C GLY A 27 -11.80 1.68 -4.74
N TYR A 28 -12.40 2.60 -5.49
CA TYR A 28 -13.41 3.54 -5.02
C TYR A 28 -14.38 3.81 -6.18
N ASN A 29 -15.68 3.62 -5.96
CA ASN A 29 -16.70 3.91 -6.97
C ASN A 29 -17.00 5.41 -6.98
N HIS A 30 -16.54 6.09 -8.02
CA HIS A 30 -16.70 7.53 -8.18
C HIS A 30 -18.14 7.97 -8.51
N GLU A 31 -18.96 7.13 -9.14
CA GLU A 31 -20.38 7.44 -9.39
C GLU A 31 -21.17 7.50 -8.08
N LEU A 32 -20.83 6.64 -7.12
CA LEU A 32 -21.37 6.69 -5.76
C LEU A 32 -20.71 7.79 -4.94
N GLY A 33 -19.39 7.96 -5.08
CA GLY A 33 -18.57 8.87 -4.29
C GLY A 33 -18.94 10.34 -4.43
N VAL A 34 -19.42 10.76 -5.61
CA VAL A 34 -19.87 12.15 -5.85
C VAL A 34 -21.27 12.47 -5.30
N GLN A 35 -22.00 11.46 -4.83
CA GLN A 35 -23.33 11.65 -4.25
C GLN A 35 -23.23 12.03 -2.78
N ASP A 36 -24.33 12.57 -2.21
CA ASP A 36 -24.46 12.69 -0.77
C ASP A 36 -24.26 11.32 -0.09
N SER A 37 -23.56 11.33 1.05
CA SER A 37 -23.10 10.13 1.76
C SER A 37 -22.28 9.15 0.89
N GLY A 38 -21.58 9.63 -0.14
CA GLY A 38 -20.86 8.80 -1.11
C GLY A 38 -19.78 7.88 -0.51
N PHE A 39 -19.15 8.30 0.59
CA PHE A 39 -18.22 7.45 1.33
C PHE A 39 -18.92 6.25 1.98
N GLN A 40 -20.08 6.46 2.64
CA GLN A 40 -20.90 5.38 3.21
C GLN A 40 -21.38 4.43 2.11
N LYS A 41 -21.86 4.95 0.98
CA LYS A 41 -22.28 4.12 -0.17
C LYS A 41 -21.14 3.24 -0.70
N ASN A 42 -19.90 3.73 -0.66
CA ASN A 42 -18.72 2.94 -1.00
C ASN A 42 -18.42 1.86 0.05
N LEU A 43 -18.62 2.12 1.34
CA LEU A 43 -18.55 1.11 2.39
C LEU A 43 -19.62 0.03 2.20
N ASP A 44 -20.86 0.40 1.87
CA ASP A 44 -21.94 -0.56 1.62
C ASP A 44 -21.61 -1.46 0.40
N LEU A 45 -21.06 -0.87 -0.66
CA LEU A 45 -20.59 -1.61 -1.84
C LEU A 45 -19.42 -2.55 -1.49
N LEU A 46 -18.48 -2.09 -0.65
CA LEU A 46 -17.42 -2.95 -0.11
C LEU A 46 -18.03 -4.14 0.62
N ALA A 47 -18.95 -3.94 1.56
CA ALA A 47 -19.60 -5.05 2.26
C ALA A 47 -20.26 -6.02 1.29
N GLN A 48 -20.95 -5.53 0.27
CA GLN A 48 -21.60 -6.38 -0.73
C GLN A 48 -20.61 -7.23 -1.54
N VAL A 49 -19.47 -6.67 -1.91
CA VAL A 49 -18.50 -7.32 -2.82
C VAL A 49 -17.44 -8.11 -2.05
N PHE A 50 -16.79 -7.47 -1.08
CA PHE A 50 -15.64 -8.03 -0.38
C PHE A 50 -16.03 -9.03 0.70
N SER A 51 -17.20 -8.97 1.34
CA SER A 51 -17.59 -10.00 2.33
C SER A 51 -17.55 -11.41 1.72
N ARG A 52 -17.98 -11.54 0.46
CA ARG A 52 -17.95 -12.81 -0.28
C ARG A 52 -16.54 -13.24 -0.65
N ILE A 53 -15.71 -12.29 -1.08
CA ILE A 53 -14.30 -12.56 -1.43
C ILE A 53 -13.52 -13.00 -0.19
N VAL A 54 -13.73 -12.30 0.94
CA VAL A 54 -13.10 -12.58 2.22
C VAL A 54 -13.59 -13.91 2.77
N GLY A 55 -14.89 -14.21 2.73
CA GLY A 55 -15.41 -15.52 3.13
C GLY A 55 -14.82 -16.66 2.31
N TYR A 56 -14.69 -16.49 0.99
CA TYR A 56 -14.01 -17.48 0.14
C TYR A 56 -12.53 -17.63 0.48
N ALA A 57 -11.83 -16.54 0.80
CA ALA A 57 -10.44 -16.60 1.22
C ALA A 57 -10.29 -17.33 2.57
N GLU A 58 -11.21 -17.08 3.50
CA GLU A 58 -11.29 -17.76 4.80
C GLU A 58 -11.49 -19.26 4.64
N ASP A 59 -12.45 -19.69 3.83
CA ASP A 59 -12.71 -21.11 3.51
C ASP A 59 -11.47 -21.79 2.90
N MET A 60 -10.65 -21.02 2.19
CA MET A 60 -9.41 -21.48 1.56
C MET A 60 -8.18 -21.34 2.47
N GLY A 61 -8.32 -20.87 3.70
CA GLY A 61 -7.17 -20.63 4.60
C GLY A 61 -6.18 -19.63 4.02
N VAL A 62 -6.67 -18.60 3.32
CA VAL A 62 -5.90 -17.53 2.69
C VAL A 62 -6.33 -16.18 3.27
N THR A 63 -5.37 -15.27 3.46
CA THR A 63 -5.66 -13.88 3.83
C THR A 63 -5.47 -12.94 2.63
N VAL A 64 -6.46 -12.06 2.39
CA VAL A 64 -6.39 -10.99 1.39
C VAL A 64 -5.89 -9.69 2.04
N LEU A 65 -4.89 -9.06 1.44
CA LEU A 65 -4.27 -7.84 1.95
C LEU A 65 -4.59 -6.67 1.02
N TYR A 66 -5.08 -5.59 1.59
CA TYR A 66 -5.22 -4.32 0.87
C TYR A 66 -4.05 -3.40 1.19
N GLU A 67 -3.60 -2.62 0.22
CA GLU A 67 -2.61 -1.58 0.46
C GLU A 67 -3.29 -0.22 0.67
N ASN A 68 -2.79 0.58 1.61
CA ASN A 68 -3.30 1.91 1.98
C ASN A 68 -2.91 3.02 0.98
N CYS A 69 -2.64 2.69 -0.28
CA CYS A 69 -2.38 3.66 -1.34
C CYS A 69 -3.65 4.42 -1.74
N PRO A 70 -3.63 5.77 -1.82
CA PRO A 70 -4.72 6.56 -2.41
C PRO A 70 -4.99 6.27 -3.89
N MET A 71 -4.00 5.71 -4.60
CA MET A 71 -4.03 5.43 -6.04
C MET A 71 -4.32 6.70 -6.86
N GLU A 72 -3.66 7.81 -6.54
CA GLU A 72 -3.99 9.17 -6.99
C GLU A 72 -4.06 9.34 -8.52
N GLY A 73 -3.30 8.54 -9.27
CA GLY A 73 -3.28 8.56 -10.73
C GLY A 73 -4.20 7.57 -11.42
N TRP A 74 -5.14 6.94 -10.70
CA TRP A 74 -6.05 5.96 -11.28
C TRP A 74 -7.17 6.57 -12.14
N MET A 75 -7.49 7.84 -11.90
CA MET A 75 -8.48 8.61 -12.67
C MET A 75 -7.77 9.67 -13.53
N PRO A 76 -8.39 10.13 -14.63
CA PRO A 76 -7.83 11.20 -15.45
C PRO A 76 -7.45 12.43 -14.63
N ALA A 77 -6.39 13.13 -15.04
CA ALA A 77 -5.87 14.31 -14.34
C ALA A 77 -6.89 15.48 -14.22
N THR A 78 -7.98 15.44 -15.00
CA THR A 78 -9.11 16.38 -14.95
C THR A 78 -10.14 16.04 -13.86
N THR A 79 -10.06 14.85 -13.24
CA THR A 79 -10.98 14.46 -12.17
C THR A 79 -10.64 15.23 -10.89
N PRO A 80 -11.61 15.88 -10.22
CA PRO A 80 -11.31 16.79 -9.11
C PRO A 80 -10.71 16.11 -7.88
N THR A 81 -10.91 14.79 -7.71
CA THR A 81 -10.41 14.01 -6.58
C THR A 81 -9.31 13.03 -6.99
N THR A 82 -8.54 12.58 -6.01
CA THR A 82 -7.46 11.58 -6.12
C THR A 82 -7.62 10.43 -5.14
N TYR A 83 -8.78 10.33 -4.48
CA TYR A 83 -9.11 9.24 -3.56
C TYR A 83 -9.76 8.10 -4.35
N ASN A 84 -8.93 7.18 -4.85
CA ASN A 84 -9.35 6.16 -5.80
C ASN A 84 -9.34 4.74 -5.19
N ASN A 85 -8.98 4.62 -3.91
CA ASN A 85 -8.91 3.36 -3.19
C ASN A 85 -9.34 3.54 -1.72
N LEU A 86 -10.34 2.78 -1.29
CA LEU A 86 -10.96 2.94 0.02
C LEU A 86 -10.02 2.80 1.25
N PRO A 87 -9.06 1.87 1.34
CA PRO A 87 -8.19 1.74 2.52
C PRO A 87 -7.11 2.83 2.64
N ALA A 88 -7.17 3.90 1.84
CA ALA A 88 -6.14 4.93 1.77
C ALA A 88 -5.90 5.75 3.06
N THR A 89 -6.81 5.66 4.03
CA THR A 89 -6.68 6.32 5.35
C THR A 89 -6.94 5.33 6.47
N LEU A 90 -6.34 5.58 7.65
CA LEU A 90 -6.57 4.76 8.84
C LEU A 90 -8.06 4.68 9.23
N ALA A 91 -8.80 5.79 9.10
CA ALA A 91 -10.24 5.82 9.38
C ALA A 91 -11.00 4.83 8.50
N ALA A 92 -10.72 4.83 7.19
CA ALA A 92 -11.35 3.91 6.26
C ALA A 92 -11.00 2.45 6.60
N ARG A 93 -9.73 2.15 6.85
CA ARG A 93 -9.29 0.80 7.27
C ARG A 93 -10.05 0.30 8.49
N LYS A 94 -10.17 1.11 9.55
CA LYS A 94 -10.93 0.75 10.76
C LYS A 94 -12.41 0.49 10.50
N LEU A 95 -13.04 1.29 9.64
CA LEU A 95 -14.43 1.08 9.23
C LEU A 95 -14.59 -0.22 8.43
N MET A 96 -13.67 -0.49 7.50
CA MET A 96 -13.65 -1.72 6.70
C MET A 96 -13.51 -2.97 7.58
N TYR A 97 -12.58 -2.97 8.55
CA TYR A 97 -12.37 -4.10 9.47
C TYR A 97 -13.58 -4.33 10.38
N THR A 98 -14.24 -3.25 10.81
CA THR A 98 -15.47 -3.35 11.60
C THR A 98 -16.61 -3.93 10.78
N LEU A 99 -16.72 -3.52 9.51
CA LEU A 99 -17.81 -3.93 8.61
C LEU A 99 -17.68 -5.40 8.17
N ILE A 100 -16.44 -5.90 7.99
CA ILE A 100 -16.14 -7.29 7.64
C ILE A 100 -15.27 -7.88 8.75
N PRO A 101 -15.85 -8.51 9.79
CA PRO A 101 -15.10 -8.90 10.99
C PRO A 101 -14.15 -10.09 10.77
N SER A 102 -14.34 -10.92 9.73
CA SER A 102 -13.46 -12.05 9.40
C SER A 102 -11.99 -11.64 9.39
N MET A 103 -11.10 -12.48 9.93
CA MET A 103 -9.65 -12.23 9.97
C MET A 103 -8.93 -12.68 8.69
N ALA A 104 -9.67 -13.18 7.69
CA ALA A 104 -9.13 -13.53 6.37
C ALA A 104 -8.84 -12.30 5.48
N HIS A 105 -8.81 -11.10 6.06
CA HIS A 105 -8.30 -9.91 5.40
C HIS A 105 -7.61 -8.95 6.35
N GLY A 106 -6.75 -8.11 5.79
CA GLY A 106 -6.01 -7.09 6.50
C GLY A 106 -5.26 -6.21 5.50
N GLU A 107 -4.06 -5.79 5.87
CA GLU A 107 -3.30 -4.85 5.05
C GLU A 107 -1.85 -5.23 4.82
N THR A 108 -1.39 -4.77 3.66
CA THR A 108 0.01 -4.45 3.42
C THR A 108 0.14 -2.96 3.68
N TYR A 109 0.68 -2.62 4.84
CA TYR A 109 0.81 -1.24 5.27
C TYR A 109 2.05 -0.59 4.64
N ASP A 110 1.86 0.49 3.91
CA ASP A 110 2.92 1.28 3.32
C ASP A 110 2.98 2.67 3.99
N PRO A 111 4.08 2.97 4.72
CA PRO A 111 4.22 4.24 5.43
C PRO A 111 4.40 5.45 4.51
N SER A 112 4.77 5.25 3.24
CA SER A 112 4.95 6.35 2.28
C SER A 112 3.65 7.08 1.99
N HIS A 113 2.52 6.37 1.98
CA HIS A 113 1.23 6.96 1.66
C HIS A 113 0.72 7.92 2.75
N ASP A 114 0.95 7.60 4.02
CA ASP A 114 0.63 8.52 5.12
C ASP A 114 1.59 9.70 5.12
N ALA A 115 2.89 9.44 4.89
CA ALA A 115 3.91 10.49 4.89
C ALA A 115 3.66 11.56 3.82
N TRP A 116 3.25 11.19 2.59
CA TRP A 116 2.94 12.19 1.57
C TRP A 116 1.59 12.88 1.75
N GLN A 117 0.66 12.25 2.46
CA GLN A 117 -0.56 12.91 2.97
C GLN A 117 -0.27 13.87 4.14
N GLY A 118 0.97 13.94 4.62
CA GLY A 118 1.37 14.81 5.74
C GLY A 118 1.03 14.23 7.11
N VAL A 119 0.82 12.92 7.20
CA VAL A 119 0.52 12.20 8.44
C VAL A 119 1.75 11.41 8.86
N ASN A 120 2.05 11.38 10.16
CA ASN A 120 3.17 10.62 10.69
C ASN A 120 2.86 9.10 10.64
N PRO A 121 3.59 8.30 9.84
CA PRO A 121 3.29 6.87 9.70
C PRO A 121 3.54 6.06 10.97
N SER A 122 4.40 6.52 11.89
CA SER A 122 4.60 5.84 13.18
C SER A 122 3.37 6.01 14.08
N GLU A 123 2.75 7.19 14.09
CA GLU A 123 1.51 7.44 14.83
C GLU A 123 0.33 6.65 14.25
N VAL A 124 0.26 6.55 12.92
CA VAL A 124 -0.73 5.72 12.24
C VAL A 124 -0.56 4.25 12.63
N LEU A 125 0.67 3.74 12.67
CA LEU A 125 0.94 2.37 13.07
C LEU A 125 0.56 2.12 14.54
N MET A 126 0.90 3.03 15.46
CA MET A 126 0.47 2.96 16.87
C MET A 126 -1.06 2.92 17.03
N ALA A 127 -1.80 3.61 16.16
CA ALA A 127 -3.25 3.62 16.18
C ALA A 127 -3.89 2.48 15.35
N SER A 128 -3.11 1.66 14.65
CA SER A 128 -3.59 0.57 13.79
C SER A 128 -3.92 -0.69 14.60
N ASP A 129 -4.74 -1.57 14.02
CA ASP A 129 -4.95 -2.91 14.56
C ASP A 129 -3.83 -3.83 14.06
N MET A 130 -2.89 -4.17 14.95
CA MET A 130 -1.75 -5.02 14.60
C MET A 130 -2.16 -6.45 14.21
N GLY A 131 -3.38 -6.90 14.56
CA GLY A 131 -3.94 -8.14 14.06
C GLY A 131 -4.29 -8.10 12.56
N ARG A 132 -4.31 -6.91 11.95
CA ARG A 132 -4.60 -6.67 10.52
C ARG A 132 -3.35 -6.33 9.71
N VAL A 133 -2.26 -5.92 10.33
CA VAL A 133 -1.01 -5.57 9.63
C VAL A 133 -0.20 -6.84 9.35
N HIS A 134 -0.27 -7.36 8.13
CA HIS A 134 0.41 -8.61 7.76
C HIS A 134 1.76 -8.38 7.08
N ARG A 135 1.88 -7.29 6.34
CA ARG A 135 3.08 -6.88 5.59
C ARG A 135 3.30 -5.40 5.82
N ILE A 136 4.56 -4.99 5.86
CA ILE A 136 4.92 -3.57 5.83
C ILE A 136 5.79 -3.33 4.61
N HIS A 137 5.40 -2.40 3.76
CA HIS A 137 6.24 -1.95 2.66
C HIS A 137 7.38 -1.07 3.18
N ILE A 138 8.54 -1.25 2.58
CA ILE A 138 9.69 -0.37 2.66
C ILE A 138 9.73 0.40 1.35
N LYS A 139 9.06 1.54 1.36
CA LYS A 139 9.02 2.53 0.30
C LYS A 139 9.15 3.90 0.94
N GLY A 140 10.12 4.68 0.46
CA GLY A 140 10.32 6.05 0.91
C GLY A 140 9.44 7.00 0.12
N THR A 141 9.18 8.17 0.68
CA THR A 141 8.65 9.31 -0.06
C THR A 141 9.28 10.59 0.44
N ARG A 142 9.58 11.53 -0.45
CA ARG A 142 10.03 12.86 -0.07
C ARG A 142 8.97 13.89 -0.43
N ASN A 143 8.43 14.55 0.58
CA ASN A 143 7.54 15.69 0.38
C ASN A 143 8.31 16.87 -0.23
N LEU A 144 7.80 17.34 -1.36
CA LEU A 144 8.41 18.42 -2.14
C LEU A 144 7.86 19.76 -1.68
N ASN A 145 8.76 20.67 -1.30
CA ASN A 145 8.45 22.08 -1.10
C ASN A 145 8.77 22.84 -2.39
N ASN A 146 7.85 22.83 -3.35
CA ASN A 146 8.03 23.40 -4.67
C ASN A 146 6.92 24.41 -5.01
N ASN A 147 7.07 25.07 -6.17
CA ASN A 147 6.10 26.06 -6.65
C ASN A 147 4.69 25.47 -6.81
N ALA A 148 4.59 24.18 -7.19
CA ALA A 148 3.30 23.51 -7.32
C ALA A 148 2.57 23.39 -5.98
N ARG A 149 3.28 22.97 -4.92
CA ARG A 149 2.74 22.91 -3.55
C ARG A 149 2.29 24.28 -3.04
N LEU A 150 3.02 25.34 -3.40
CA LEU A 150 2.62 26.71 -3.05
C LEU A 150 1.28 27.10 -3.67
N HIS A 151 1.04 26.73 -4.94
CA HIS A 151 -0.16 27.11 -5.68
C HIS A 151 -1.38 26.26 -5.33
N TRP A 152 -1.21 24.94 -5.21
CA TRP A 152 -2.31 24.00 -4.99
C TRP A 152 -2.53 23.67 -3.51
N GLY A 153 -1.55 23.99 -2.66
CA GLY A 153 -1.54 23.57 -1.26
C GLY A 153 -1.11 22.12 -1.10
N SER A 154 -0.95 21.67 0.15
CA SER A 154 -0.57 20.28 0.43
C SER A 154 -1.74 19.30 0.44
N LEU A 155 -2.98 19.81 0.50
CA LEU A 155 -4.20 19.00 0.63
C LEU A 155 -4.82 18.65 -0.72
N TYR A 156 -4.78 19.58 -1.67
CA TYR A 156 -5.51 19.45 -2.93
C TYR A 156 -4.59 18.92 -4.03
N PRO A 157 -5.09 18.01 -4.88
CA PRO A 157 -4.33 17.59 -6.03
C PRO A 157 -4.25 18.71 -7.07
N MET A 158 -3.13 18.74 -7.81
CA MET A 158 -3.04 19.50 -9.05
C MET A 158 -4.15 19.07 -10.01
N GLN A 159 -4.73 20.05 -10.69
CA GLN A 159 -5.78 19.84 -11.70
C GLN A 159 -5.24 20.12 -13.10
N ALA A 160 -5.57 19.25 -14.05
CA ALA A 160 -5.41 19.57 -15.46
C ALA A 160 -6.49 20.59 -15.88
N VAL A 161 -6.06 21.73 -16.41
CA VAL A 161 -6.92 22.81 -16.91
C VAL A 161 -6.47 23.24 -18.31
N ASP A 162 -7.14 24.22 -18.91
CA ASP A 162 -6.70 24.82 -20.18
C ASP A 162 -5.21 25.28 -20.05
N PRO A 163 -4.29 24.75 -20.86
CA PRO A 163 -2.87 25.05 -20.74
C PRO A 163 -2.53 26.54 -20.96
N LYS A 164 -3.25 27.23 -21.85
CA LYS A 164 -3.04 28.66 -22.11
C LYS A 164 -3.51 29.49 -20.93
N LEU A 165 -4.55 29.08 -20.23
CA LEU A 165 -4.99 29.72 -19.00
C LEU A 165 -3.95 29.56 -17.89
N ALA A 166 -3.47 28.34 -17.67
CA ALA A 166 -2.45 28.04 -16.65
C ALA A 166 -1.16 28.83 -16.91
N GLU A 167 -0.68 28.85 -18.16
CA GLU A 167 0.50 29.60 -18.57
C GLU A 167 0.34 31.10 -18.31
N ARG A 168 -0.77 31.72 -18.73
CA ARG A 168 -1.04 33.15 -18.47
C ARG A 168 -1.10 33.49 -16.99
N ALA A 169 -1.58 32.54 -16.16
CA ALA A 169 -1.70 32.72 -14.72
C ALA A 169 -0.41 32.36 -13.96
N GLY A 170 0.59 31.77 -14.61
CA GLY A 170 1.79 31.24 -13.95
C GLY A 170 1.51 30.04 -13.03
N VAL A 171 0.39 29.33 -13.23
CA VAL A 171 -0.03 28.21 -12.38
C VAL A 171 0.59 26.90 -12.90
N PRO A 172 1.41 26.19 -12.10
CA PRO A 172 1.94 24.89 -12.50
C PRO A 172 0.81 23.85 -12.60
N THR A 173 0.91 22.93 -13.55
CA THR A 173 -0.07 21.86 -13.77
C THR A 173 0.59 20.49 -13.78
N CYS A 174 -0.20 19.47 -13.47
CA CYS A 174 0.20 18.07 -13.54
C CYS A 174 0.67 17.69 -14.96
N GLN A 175 1.76 16.93 -15.05
CA GLN A 175 2.29 16.43 -16.33
C GLN A 175 1.62 15.12 -16.78
N HIS A 176 1.12 14.33 -15.83
CA HIS A 176 0.41 13.07 -16.05
C HIS A 176 -0.45 12.73 -14.81
N GLU A 177 -1.23 11.66 -14.87
CA GLU A 177 -2.19 11.26 -13.83
C GLU A 177 -1.52 10.99 -12.47
N TRP A 178 -0.28 10.50 -12.47
CA TRP A 178 0.49 10.26 -11.25
C TRP A 178 1.27 11.48 -10.73
N ASP A 179 1.27 12.61 -11.45
CA ASP A 179 1.94 13.86 -11.05
C ASP A 179 0.88 14.84 -10.53
N ARG A 180 0.19 14.44 -9.47
CA ARG A 180 -0.92 15.24 -8.91
C ARG A 180 -0.66 15.75 -7.51
N HIS A 181 0.30 15.16 -6.82
CA HIS A 181 0.67 15.52 -5.45
C HIS A 181 2.16 15.83 -5.36
N HIS A 182 2.54 16.53 -4.30
CA HIS A 182 3.86 17.14 -4.18
C HIS A 182 4.83 16.23 -3.44
N TYR A 183 5.09 15.06 -4.01
CA TYR A 183 5.99 14.08 -3.44
C TYR A 183 6.86 13.42 -4.51
N GLU A 184 7.96 12.81 -4.08
CA GLU A 184 8.81 11.98 -4.91
C GLU A 184 8.92 10.60 -4.26
N PRO A 185 8.61 9.49 -4.97
CA PRO A 185 8.91 8.15 -4.48
C PRO A 185 10.41 7.97 -4.29
N MET A 186 10.81 7.35 -3.17
CA MET A 186 12.21 7.17 -2.78
C MET A 186 12.48 5.73 -2.33
N MET A 187 13.76 5.35 -2.38
CA MET A 187 14.26 4.20 -1.63
C MET A 187 14.98 4.73 -0.38
N PRO A 188 14.74 4.16 0.81
CA PRO A 188 15.41 4.62 2.03
C PRO A 188 16.93 4.61 1.87
N GLY A 189 17.56 5.75 2.17
CA GLY A 189 19.01 5.90 2.08
C GLY A 189 19.59 5.99 0.66
N PHE A 190 18.77 6.10 -0.39
CA PHE A 190 19.25 6.22 -1.77
C PHE A 190 18.97 7.59 -2.39
N GLY A 191 20.03 8.38 -2.61
CA GLY A 191 19.95 9.67 -3.31
C GLY A 191 19.40 10.84 -2.48
N GLY A 192 19.30 10.69 -1.15
CA GLY A 192 18.97 11.78 -0.22
C GLY A 192 18.13 11.32 0.98
N SER A 193 17.68 12.29 1.77
CA SER A 193 16.69 12.07 2.84
C SER A 193 15.29 11.97 2.23
N ASP A 194 14.44 11.15 2.85
CA ASP A 194 13.01 11.11 2.61
C ASP A 194 12.24 11.72 3.80
N SER A 195 10.92 11.66 3.77
CA SER A 195 10.01 12.26 4.77
C SER A 195 9.54 11.25 5.82
N ILE A 196 10.25 10.14 6.00
CA ILE A 196 9.94 9.11 6.98
C ILE A 196 11.12 8.96 7.94
N ASP A 197 10.87 9.07 9.24
CA ASP A 197 11.84 8.65 10.25
C ASP A 197 11.84 7.12 10.35
N TRP A 198 12.65 6.47 9.51
CA TRP A 198 12.75 5.01 9.47
C TRP A 198 13.19 4.39 10.78
N ARG A 199 13.98 5.10 11.59
CA ARG A 199 14.39 4.59 12.90
C ARG A 199 13.21 4.58 13.84
N ALA A 200 12.49 5.69 13.96
CA ALA A 200 11.27 5.76 14.77
C ALA A 200 10.25 4.73 14.29
N PHE A 201 10.01 4.66 12.98
CA PHE A 201 9.02 3.75 12.39
C PHE A 201 9.31 2.27 12.67
N THR A 202 10.54 1.82 12.44
CA THR A 202 10.94 0.43 12.70
C THR A 202 10.95 0.10 14.20
N MET A 203 11.33 1.06 15.05
CA MET A 203 11.22 0.91 16.51
C MET A 203 9.75 0.76 16.94
N THR A 204 8.86 1.61 16.45
CA THR A 204 7.42 1.53 16.72
C THR A 204 6.86 0.19 16.27
N ALA A 205 7.18 -0.28 15.06
CA ALA A 205 6.73 -1.60 14.59
C ALA A 205 7.19 -2.73 15.52
N ARG A 206 8.44 -2.69 15.98
CA ARG A 206 8.99 -3.67 16.93
C ARG A 206 8.30 -3.61 18.30
N GLU A 207 8.09 -2.42 18.84
CA GLU A 207 7.41 -2.21 20.13
C GLU A 207 5.97 -2.70 20.12
N LEU A 208 5.30 -2.58 18.97
CA LEU A 208 3.97 -3.12 18.72
C LEU A 208 3.96 -4.64 18.42
N GLY A 209 5.12 -5.30 18.50
CA GLY A 209 5.24 -6.75 18.32
C GLY A 209 5.16 -7.22 16.86
N TYR A 210 5.34 -6.32 15.88
CA TYR A 210 5.34 -6.72 14.47
C TYR A 210 6.53 -7.64 14.19
N ALA A 211 6.22 -8.87 13.75
CA ALA A 211 7.20 -9.90 13.40
C ALA A 211 7.07 -10.36 11.93
N GLY A 212 6.22 -9.68 11.14
CA GLY A 212 6.00 -10.02 9.74
C GLY A 212 7.10 -9.51 8.80
N PRO A 213 7.01 -9.85 7.50
CA PRO A 213 7.96 -9.38 6.49
C PRO A 213 7.91 -7.86 6.26
N LEU A 214 9.10 -7.25 6.29
CA LEU A 214 9.35 -5.94 5.68
C LEU A 214 9.67 -6.14 4.19
N VAL A 215 8.82 -5.61 3.32
CA VAL A 215 8.86 -5.87 1.87
C VAL A 215 9.29 -4.61 1.13
N MET A 216 10.44 -4.63 0.46
CA MET A 216 10.89 -3.46 -0.31
C MET A 216 10.07 -3.28 -1.59
N GLU A 217 9.37 -2.15 -1.69
CA GLU A 217 8.69 -1.71 -2.91
C GLU A 217 9.48 -0.55 -3.52
N ASN A 218 10.32 -0.87 -4.49
CA ASN A 218 11.13 0.15 -5.14
C ASN A 218 10.34 0.83 -6.25
N GLU A 219 9.88 2.04 -6.01
CA GLU A 219 9.30 2.94 -7.02
C GLU A 219 10.12 4.21 -7.22
N ALA A 220 11.32 4.26 -6.65
CA ALA A 220 12.07 5.51 -6.56
C ALA A 220 12.43 6.07 -7.93
N THR A 221 12.21 7.37 -8.13
CA THR A 221 12.46 8.06 -9.39
C THR A 221 13.92 7.91 -9.84
N ASN A 222 14.85 8.00 -8.88
CA ASN A 222 16.28 7.84 -9.11
C ASN A 222 16.77 6.37 -9.11
N SER A 223 15.88 5.39 -8.93
CA SER A 223 16.18 3.95 -8.95
C SER A 223 15.35 3.25 -10.03
N LYS A 224 14.26 2.52 -9.69
CA LYS A 224 13.38 1.86 -10.68
C LYS A 224 12.88 2.85 -11.73
N GLY A 225 12.54 4.08 -11.33
CA GLY A 225 12.04 5.13 -12.22
C GLY A 225 12.99 5.52 -13.36
N THR A 226 14.29 5.20 -13.24
CA THR A 226 15.27 5.43 -14.31
C THR A 226 15.15 4.44 -15.47
N GLY A 227 14.48 3.31 -15.27
CA GLY A 227 14.48 2.17 -16.21
C GLY A 227 15.80 1.40 -16.27
N ASN A 228 16.81 1.76 -15.47
CA ASN A 228 18.12 1.11 -15.45
C ASN A 228 18.19 0.05 -14.35
N MET A 229 18.39 -1.22 -14.72
CA MET A 229 18.47 -2.34 -13.77
C MET A 229 19.60 -2.17 -12.72
N GLY A 230 20.73 -1.58 -13.11
CA GLY A 230 21.82 -1.29 -12.18
C GLY A 230 21.40 -0.30 -11.09
N ALA A 231 20.72 0.79 -11.47
CA ALA A 231 20.17 1.77 -10.53
C ALA A 231 19.07 1.14 -9.64
N THR A 232 18.22 0.27 -10.20
CA THR A 232 17.23 -0.51 -9.43
C THR A 232 17.89 -1.35 -8.34
N MET A 233 18.94 -2.10 -8.70
CA MET A 233 19.67 -2.95 -7.74
C MET A 233 20.43 -2.12 -6.70
N GLN A 234 20.98 -0.96 -7.09
CA GLN A 234 21.62 -0.03 -6.15
C GLN A 234 20.62 0.52 -5.12
N GLY A 235 19.40 0.87 -5.55
CA GLY A 235 18.34 1.32 -4.65
C GLY A 235 17.95 0.27 -3.62
N PHE A 236 17.77 -0.99 -4.04
CA PHE A 236 17.53 -2.10 -3.09
C PHE A 236 18.69 -2.29 -2.11
N LYS A 237 19.93 -2.29 -2.60
CA LYS A 237 21.12 -2.44 -1.73
C LYS A 237 21.21 -1.31 -0.71
N ALA A 238 20.99 -0.07 -1.15
CA ALA A 238 21.00 1.09 -0.26
C ALA A 238 19.90 1.00 0.81
N GLY A 239 18.67 0.61 0.43
CA GLY A 239 17.58 0.36 1.36
C GLY A 239 17.93 -0.68 2.41
N VAL A 240 18.50 -1.82 1.99
CA VAL A 240 18.97 -2.87 2.91
C VAL A 240 20.02 -2.33 3.87
N PHE A 241 21.05 -1.63 3.37
CA PHE A 241 22.11 -1.09 4.23
C PHE A 241 21.61 0.01 5.17
N CYS A 242 20.67 0.84 4.71
CA CYS A 242 20.05 1.88 5.52
C CYS A 242 19.28 1.29 6.71
N LEU A 243 18.54 0.21 6.47
CA LEU A 243 17.65 -0.40 7.48
C LEU A 243 18.32 -1.50 8.32
N ALA A 244 19.40 -2.10 7.84
CA ALA A 244 20.18 -3.12 8.55
C ALA A 244 20.38 -2.81 10.05
N PRO A 245 20.89 -1.63 10.46
CA PRO A 245 21.10 -1.32 11.88
C PRO A 245 19.81 -1.18 12.70
N MET A 246 18.67 -0.98 12.05
CA MET A 246 17.37 -0.80 12.70
C MET A 246 16.65 -2.14 12.85
N VAL A 247 16.77 -3.01 11.85
CA VAL A 247 15.98 -4.25 11.74
C VAL A 247 16.75 -5.47 12.25
N TRP A 248 18.04 -5.58 11.95
CA TRP A 248 18.84 -6.77 12.25
C TRP A 248 19.69 -6.61 13.51
N THR A 249 20.04 -7.74 14.12
CA THR A 249 20.94 -7.77 15.29
C THR A 249 22.39 -7.59 14.84
N LEU A 250 23.17 -6.88 15.65
CA LEU A 250 24.62 -6.74 15.44
C LEU A 250 25.33 -8.06 15.79
N GLY A 251 26.03 -8.64 14.82
CA GLY A 251 26.95 -9.77 14.99
C GLY A 251 28.40 -9.39 14.72
N ASN A 252 29.28 -10.39 14.69
CA ASN A 252 30.73 -10.19 14.44
C ASN A 252 31.01 -9.60 13.05
N ASP A 253 30.16 -9.89 12.07
CA ASP A 253 30.27 -9.43 10.69
C ASP A 253 29.32 -8.24 10.39
N GLY A 254 28.86 -7.55 11.43
CA GLY A 254 27.93 -6.43 11.34
C GLY A 254 26.45 -6.85 11.42
N TYR A 255 25.57 -6.04 10.86
CA TYR A 255 24.13 -6.30 10.85
C TYR A 255 23.77 -7.27 9.73
N GLN A 256 23.32 -8.46 10.08
CA GLN A 256 22.99 -9.51 9.12
C GLN A 256 21.61 -10.12 9.40
N PHE A 257 20.93 -10.54 8.34
CA PHE A 257 19.73 -11.34 8.47
C PHE A 257 20.06 -12.68 9.15
N SER A 258 19.46 -12.92 10.32
CA SER A 258 19.67 -14.13 11.12
C SER A 258 18.45 -15.05 11.16
N GLY A 259 17.43 -14.78 10.33
CA GLY A 259 16.15 -15.47 10.38
C GLY A 259 16.26 -16.96 10.06
N GLN A 260 15.63 -17.80 10.87
CA GLN A 260 15.49 -19.22 10.61
C GLN A 260 14.62 -19.44 9.36
N GLN A 261 15.17 -20.15 8.37
CA GLN A 261 14.38 -20.64 7.26
C GLN A 261 13.68 -21.93 7.68
N ARG A 262 12.36 -21.97 7.55
CA ARG A 262 11.58 -23.20 7.68
C ARG A 262 11.22 -23.72 6.28
N PRO A 263 11.24 -25.04 6.02
CA PRO A 263 10.63 -25.58 4.83
C PRO A 263 9.16 -25.15 4.72
N LEU A 264 8.68 -24.97 3.49
CA LEU A 264 7.26 -24.80 3.25
C LEU A 264 6.52 -26.08 3.68
N ALA A 265 5.36 -25.93 4.30
CA ALA A 265 4.39 -26.99 4.47
C ALA A 265 3.93 -27.51 3.10
N ASP A 266 3.47 -28.76 3.08
CA ASP A 266 3.03 -29.42 1.86
C ASP A 266 1.91 -28.63 1.16
N ALA A 267 1.97 -28.60 -0.17
CA ALA A 267 0.92 -28.02 -0.98
C ALA A 267 -0.41 -28.75 -0.77
N ALA A 268 -1.53 -28.06 -0.99
CA ALA A 268 -2.85 -28.68 -0.92
C ALA A 268 -2.93 -29.88 -1.88
N THR A 269 -3.23 -31.06 -1.34
CA THR A 269 -3.20 -32.33 -2.09
C THR A 269 -4.46 -32.58 -2.93
N LYS A 270 -5.53 -31.82 -2.66
CA LYS A 270 -6.79 -31.90 -3.40
C LYS A 270 -6.92 -30.70 -4.32
N ASP A 271 -7.26 -30.97 -5.57
CA ASP A 271 -7.64 -29.91 -6.49
C ASP A 271 -8.95 -29.26 -6.01
N VAL A 272 -9.01 -27.93 -6.16
CA VAL A 272 -10.15 -27.10 -5.78
C VAL A 272 -10.69 -26.46 -7.05
N PRO A 273 -12.00 -26.49 -7.33
CA PRO A 273 -12.53 -25.92 -8.56
C PRO A 273 -12.35 -24.39 -8.63
N LEU A 274 -12.19 -23.87 -9.85
CA LEU A 274 -12.19 -22.43 -10.08
C LEU A 274 -13.59 -21.86 -9.83
N VAL A 275 -13.68 -20.78 -9.06
CA VAL A 275 -14.94 -20.08 -8.76
C VAL A 275 -14.98 -18.69 -9.39
N THR A 276 -16.20 -18.16 -9.58
CA THR A 276 -16.46 -16.78 -10.02
C THR A 276 -17.29 -16.04 -8.97
N MET A 277 -17.44 -14.70 -9.11
CA MET A 277 -18.34 -13.91 -8.24
C MET A 277 -19.74 -14.51 -8.14
N LYS A 278 -20.25 -15.11 -9.22
CA LYS A 278 -21.59 -15.71 -9.27
C LYS A 278 -21.69 -17.00 -8.43
N ASN A 279 -20.56 -17.64 -8.15
CA ASN A 279 -20.50 -18.89 -7.39
C ASN A 279 -20.33 -18.65 -5.89
N LEU A 280 -19.88 -17.46 -5.48
CA LEU A 280 -19.79 -17.10 -4.08
C LEU A 280 -21.20 -16.71 -3.61
N GLY A 281 -21.69 -17.37 -2.57
CA GLY A 281 -23.04 -17.18 -2.03
C GLY A 281 -23.36 -15.73 -1.67
N ALA A 282 -24.65 -15.46 -1.43
CA ALA A 282 -25.14 -14.12 -1.11
C ALA A 282 -24.53 -13.58 0.19
#